data_AF-A0A9W9UTB6-F1
#
_entry.id   AF-A0A9W9UTB6-F1
#
_cell.length_a   1.000
_cell.length_b   1.000
_cell.length_c   1.000
_cell.angle_alpha   90.00
_cell.angle_beta   90.00
_cell.angle_gamma   90.00
#
_symmetry.space_group_name_H-M   'P 1'
#
loop_
_entity.id
_entity.type
_entity.pdbx_description
1 polymer ?
#
loop_
_entity_poly.entity_id
_entity_poly.type
_entity_poly.pdbx_seq_one_letter_code
_entity_poly.pdbx_strand_id
1 'polypeptide(L)'
;MTSLLDLPAEIRLIIYTHLLKPNEYVKSYRKLADSWSSPGGGPLCTIPRPYVKRYTPSILLLNKKITIEALHYLYRIPLNLYGTPNTYFVMRQMDITEFISEHYLQRIHHGVLRLNYPNKHFVLSLLDIWGAENRLERLDVYRPKTELDSQHWKVVESRLWTFSSMVPVVFHEVDAKVKASGAI
;
A
#
# COMPACT_ATOMS: atom_id res chain seq x y z
N MET A 1 -19.16 -9.23 -33.02
CA MET A 1 -18.83 -8.51 -31.77
C MET A 1 -17.36 -8.75 -31.50
N THR A 2 -16.54 -7.70 -31.46
CA THR A 2 -15.10 -7.81 -31.19
C THR A 2 -14.88 -8.00 -29.69
N SER A 3 -14.20 -9.09 -29.31
CA SER A 3 -13.84 -9.40 -27.92
C SER A 3 -12.56 -8.66 -27.51
N LEU A 4 -12.38 -8.39 -26.21
CA LEU A 4 -11.12 -7.85 -25.67
C LEU A 4 -9.93 -8.74 -26.05
N LEU A 5 -10.14 -10.05 -26.12
CA LEU A 5 -9.09 -11.03 -26.47
C LEU A 5 -8.67 -10.96 -27.94
N ASP A 6 -9.53 -10.43 -28.81
CA ASP A 6 -9.24 -10.27 -30.24
C ASP A 6 -8.32 -9.06 -30.50
N LEU A 7 -8.11 -8.20 -29.48
CA LEU A 7 -7.19 -7.08 -29.56
C LEU A 7 -5.73 -7.56 -29.43
N PRO A 8 -4.78 -6.90 -30.13
CA PRO A 8 -3.36 -7.09 -29.90
C PRO A 8 -2.96 -6.86 -28.44
N ALA A 9 -1.93 -7.56 -27.99
CA ALA A 9 -1.49 -7.53 -26.59
C ALA A 9 -1.11 -6.11 -26.13
N GLU A 10 -0.56 -5.29 -27.03
CA GLU A 10 -0.16 -3.90 -26.78
C GLU A 10 -1.37 -3.05 -26.41
N ILE A 11 -2.49 -3.22 -27.11
CA ILE A 11 -3.73 -2.47 -26.88
C ILE A 11 -4.36 -2.93 -25.56
N ARG A 12 -4.36 -4.23 -25.27
CA ARG A 12 -4.84 -4.76 -24.00
C ARG A 12 -4.02 -4.25 -22.83
N LEU A 13 -2.69 -4.13 -23.00
CA LEU A 13 -1.79 -3.58 -21.98
C LEU A 13 -2.16 -2.14 -21.62
N ILE A 14 -2.38 -1.28 -22.63
CA ILE A 14 -2.85 0.09 -22.41
C ILE A 14 -4.17 0.08 -21.63
N ILE A 15 -5.13 -0.76 -22.02
CA ILE A 15 -6.40 -0.89 -21.31
C ILE A 15 -6.18 -1.30 -19.84
N TYR A 16 -5.34 -2.30 -19.57
CA TYR A 16 -5.04 -2.75 -18.20
C TYR A 16 -4.44 -1.65 -17.34
N THR A 17 -3.53 -0.83 -17.88
CA THR A 17 -2.91 0.28 -17.11
C THR A 17 -3.93 1.30 -16.61
N HIS A 18 -5.01 1.53 -17.37
CA HIS A 18 -6.07 2.45 -16.95
C HIS A 18 -7.05 1.84 -15.95
N LEU A 19 -7.26 0.52 -16.00
CA LEU A 19 -8.25 -0.19 -15.18
C LEU A 19 -7.69 -0.69 -13.83
N LEU A 20 -6.37 -0.82 -13.71
CA LEU A 20 -5.70 -1.41 -12.55
C LEU A 20 -4.92 -0.35 -11.79
N LYS A 21 -5.56 0.29 -10.81
CA LYS A 21 -4.95 1.36 -9.99
C LYS A 21 -4.82 0.94 -8.52
N PRO A 22 -3.76 0.19 -8.15
CA PRO A 22 -3.62 -0.35 -6.80
C PRO A 22 -3.50 0.76 -5.73
N ASN A 23 -2.99 1.93 -6.09
CA ASN A 23 -2.77 3.06 -5.19
C ASN A 23 -4.06 3.85 -4.84
N GLU A 24 -5.24 3.47 -5.36
CA GLU A 24 -6.50 4.15 -5.01
C GLU A 24 -6.95 3.93 -3.57
N TYR A 25 -6.44 2.91 -2.90
CA TYR A 25 -6.73 2.63 -1.49
C TYR A 25 -6.43 3.83 -0.57
N VAL A 26 -5.50 4.71 -0.98
CA VAL A 26 -5.13 5.96 -0.28
C VAL A 26 -6.33 6.91 -0.13
N LYS A 27 -7.28 6.89 -1.07
CA LYS A 27 -8.52 7.68 -0.96
C LYS A 27 -9.37 7.21 0.23
N SER A 28 -9.48 5.88 0.41
CA SER A 28 -10.17 5.28 1.55
C SER A 28 -9.47 5.60 2.87
N TYR A 29 -8.13 5.60 2.87
CA TYR A 29 -7.31 6.06 4.00
C TYR A 29 -7.64 7.49 4.41
N ARG A 30 -7.62 8.44 3.46
CA ARG A 30 -7.91 9.86 3.73
C ARG A 30 -9.33 10.06 4.23
N LYS A 31 -10.31 9.42 3.60
CA LYS A 31 -11.71 9.50 4.02
C LYS A 31 -11.90 9.06 5.48
N LEU A 32 -11.18 8.03 5.92
CA LEU A 32 -11.18 7.63 7.32
C LEU A 32 -10.47 8.67 8.19
N ALA A 33 -9.28 9.14 7.83
CA ALA A 33 -8.58 10.16 8.62
C ALA A 33 -9.44 11.43 8.83
N ASP A 34 -10.12 11.91 7.78
CA ASP A 34 -10.93 13.13 7.81
C ASP A 34 -12.22 12.94 8.63
N SER A 35 -12.91 11.80 8.47
CA SER A 35 -14.17 11.50 9.18
C SER A 35 -14.03 11.48 10.71
N TRP A 36 -12.81 11.32 11.23
CA TRP A 36 -12.56 11.13 12.65
C TRP A 36 -11.71 12.25 13.27
N SER A 37 -11.42 13.31 12.52
CA SER A 37 -10.78 14.53 13.04
C SER A 37 -11.71 15.35 13.95
N SER A 38 -12.98 14.97 14.06
CA SER A 38 -13.98 15.60 14.93
C SER A 38 -14.75 14.52 15.71
N PRO A 39 -14.15 13.88 16.73
CA PRO A 39 -14.89 12.94 17.57
C PRO A 39 -15.99 13.71 18.30
N GLY A 40 -17.25 13.42 17.97
CA GLY A 40 -18.38 13.82 18.81
C GLY A 40 -18.12 13.34 20.23
N GLY A 41 -18.33 14.21 21.23
CA GLY A 41 -17.81 14.08 22.61
C GLY A 41 -18.35 12.93 23.46
N GLY A 42 -18.36 11.69 22.95
CA GLY A 42 -18.72 10.47 23.65
C GLY A 42 -17.55 9.51 23.85
N PRO A 43 -17.73 8.45 24.66
CA PRO A 43 -16.69 7.45 24.93
C PRO A 43 -16.34 6.66 23.66
N LEU A 44 -15.05 6.46 23.40
CA LEU A 44 -14.54 5.82 22.18
C LEU A 44 -15.06 4.38 21.95
N CYS A 45 -15.48 3.68 23.00
CA CYS A 45 -15.97 2.30 22.93
C CYS A 45 -17.36 2.16 22.28
N THR A 46 -18.11 3.24 22.13
CA THR A 46 -19.42 3.23 21.43
C THR A 46 -19.28 3.44 19.93
N ILE A 47 -18.06 3.77 19.47
CA ILE A 47 -17.79 4.07 18.08
C ILE A 47 -17.57 2.75 17.30
N PRO A 48 -18.41 2.43 16.32
CA PRO A 48 -18.27 1.20 15.55
C PRO A 48 -17.00 1.24 14.69
N ARG A 49 -16.34 0.08 14.56
CA ARG A 49 -15.19 -0.06 13.65
C ARG A 49 -15.64 0.21 12.21
N PRO A 50 -14.95 1.10 11.48
CA PRO A 50 -15.31 1.38 10.09
C PRO A 50 -15.08 0.13 9.22
N TYR A 51 -16.10 -0.25 8.45
CA TYR A 51 -15.97 -1.31 7.47
C TYR A 51 -15.36 -0.77 6.17
N VAL A 52 -14.12 -1.16 5.89
CA VAL A 52 -13.46 -0.83 4.62
C VAL A 52 -13.97 -1.77 3.53
N LYS A 53 -14.75 -1.23 2.59
CA LYS A 53 -15.16 -1.97 1.40
C LYS A 53 -13.96 -2.16 0.48
N ARG A 54 -13.56 -3.42 0.27
CA ARG A 54 -12.59 -3.80 -0.77
C ARG A 54 -13.34 -4.07 -2.07
N TYR A 55 -12.74 -3.65 -3.17
CA TYR A 55 -13.27 -3.89 -4.50
C TYR A 55 -12.23 -4.62 -5.35
N THR A 56 -12.67 -5.67 -6.02
CA THR A 56 -11.87 -6.35 -7.05
C THR A 56 -12.17 -5.70 -8.39
N PRO A 57 -11.16 -5.19 -9.12
CA PRO A 57 -11.35 -4.61 -10.45
C PRO A 57 -12.16 -5.52 -11.36
N SER A 58 -13.22 -5.01 -11.97
CA SER A 58 -14.14 -5.78 -12.83
C SER A 58 -13.44 -6.51 -13.97
N ILE A 59 -12.35 -5.94 -14.49
CA ILE A 59 -11.51 -6.55 -15.55
C ILE A 59 -10.97 -7.93 -15.14
N LEU A 60 -10.69 -8.14 -13.84
CA LEU A 60 -10.21 -9.42 -13.32
C LEU A 60 -11.32 -10.47 -13.20
N LEU A 61 -12.58 -10.07 -13.32
CA LEU A 61 -13.75 -10.94 -13.19
C LEU A 61 -14.32 -11.38 -14.56
N LEU A 62 -13.82 -10.82 -15.67
CA LEU A 62 -14.39 -11.09 -17.00
C LEU A 62 -14.03 -12.47 -17.56
N ASN A 63 -12.75 -12.85 -17.53
CA ASN A 63 -12.29 -14.10 -18.14
C ASN A 63 -10.95 -14.54 -17.54
N LYS A 64 -10.77 -15.84 -17.28
CA LYS A 64 -9.53 -16.39 -16.69
C LYS A 64 -8.25 -16.00 -17.45
N LYS A 65 -8.28 -15.98 -18.79
CA LYS A 65 -7.12 -15.56 -19.60
C LYS A 65 -6.78 -14.08 -19.39
N ILE A 66 -7.81 -13.22 -19.43
CA ILE A 66 -7.69 -11.78 -19.13
C ILE A 66 -7.17 -11.60 -17.70
N THR A 67 -7.71 -12.34 -16.73
CA THR A 67 -7.28 -12.28 -15.33
C THR A 67 -5.80 -12.62 -15.17
N ILE A 68 -5.33 -13.72 -15.78
CA ILE A 68 -3.92 -14.13 -15.67
C ILE A 68 -3.00 -13.06 -16.27
N GLU A 69 -3.33 -12.55 -17.45
CA GLU A 69 -2.58 -11.49 -18.13
C GLU A 69 -2.60 -10.19 -17.31
N ALA A 70 -3.77 -9.74 -16.89
CA ALA A 70 -3.95 -8.52 -16.11
C ALA A 70 -3.28 -8.59 -14.73
N LEU A 71 -3.34 -9.73 -14.04
CA LEU A 71 -2.65 -9.93 -12.75
C LEU A 71 -1.13 -9.84 -12.92
N HIS A 72 -0.58 -10.42 -13.99
CA HIS A 72 0.85 -10.31 -14.28
C HIS A 72 1.30 -8.84 -14.36
N TYR A 73 0.49 -7.98 -14.98
CA TYR A 73 0.75 -6.54 -15.01
C TYR A 73 0.49 -5.86 -13.67
N LEU A 74 -0.60 -6.19 -12.97
CA LEU A 74 -0.97 -5.60 -11.69
C LEU A 74 0.13 -5.77 -10.63
N TYR A 75 0.80 -6.92 -10.59
CA TYR A 75 1.89 -7.20 -9.64
C TYR A 75 3.16 -6.40 -9.92
N ARG A 76 3.35 -5.93 -11.16
CA ARG A 76 4.48 -5.09 -11.57
C ARG A 76 4.25 -3.60 -11.32
N ILE A 77 3.01 -3.18 -11.06
CA ILE A 77 2.72 -1.78 -10.73
C ILE A 77 3.29 -1.48 -9.34
N PRO A 78 4.11 -0.42 -9.17
CA PRO A 78 4.67 -0.08 -7.88
C PRO A 78 3.58 0.33 -6.89
N LEU A 79 3.54 -0.36 -5.76
CA LEU A 79 2.60 -0.10 -4.69
C LEU A 79 3.17 0.92 -3.72
N ASN A 80 2.57 2.11 -3.69
CA ASN A 80 2.94 3.19 -2.79
C ASN A 80 2.21 3.00 -1.46
N LEU A 81 2.95 2.53 -0.46
CA LEU A 81 2.48 2.31 0.89
C LEU A 81 2.78 3.51 1.78
N TYR A 82 1.71 4.18 2.16
CA TYR A 82 1.71 5.20 3.19
C TYR A 82 1.39 4.54 4.54
N GLY A 83 2.00 5.02 5.62
CA GLY A 83 1.73 4.49 6.98
C GLY A 83 0.22 4.46 7.30
N THR A 84 -0.21 3.47 8.08
CA THR A 84 -1.60 3.39 8.56
C THR A 84 -1.97 4.66 9.33
N PRO A 85 -3.20 5.20 9.16
CA PRO A 85 -3.65 6.30 10.00
C PRO A 85 -3.53 5.86 11.45
N ASN A 86 -3.06 6.78 12.30
CA ASN A 86 -2.79 6.53 13.72
C ASN A 86 -4.09 6.47 14.54
N THR A 87 -5.13 5.90 13.95
CA THR A 87 -6.43 5.74 14.59
C THR A 87 -6.32 4.57 15.56
N TYR A 88 -6.00 4.90 16.81
CA TYR A 88 -6.28 4.04 17.96
C TYR A 88 -7.80 3.94 18.13
N PHE A 89 -8.46 3.22 17.22
CA PHE A 89 -9.84 2.81 17.43
C PHE A 89 -9.84 1.76 18.52
N VAL A 90 -10.53 2.02 19.64
CA VAL A 90 -11.00 0.95 20.54
C VAL A 90 -9.91 -0.09 20.87
N MET A 91 -8.72 0.37 21.29
CA MET A 91 -7.58 -0.50 21.63
C MET A 91 -7.06 -1.41 20.49
N ARG A 92 -7.38 -1.15 19.21
CA ARG A 92 -6.92 -1.96 18.07
C ARG A 92 -6.48 -1.09 16.88
N GLN A 93 -5.20 -1.22 16.53
CA GLN A 93 -4.61 -0.57 15.36
C GLN A 93 -5.16 -1.17 14.06
N MET A 94 -5.54 -0.32 13.09
CA MET A 94 -5.92 -0.80 11.75
C MET A 94 -4.69 -1.28 11.00
N ASP A 95 -4.82 -2.41 10.32
CA ASP A 95 -3.76 -3.01 9.52
C ASP A 95 -3.95 -2.69 8.02
N ILE A 96 -2.85 -2.65 7.26
CA ILE A 96 -2.88 -2.46 5.81
C ILE A 96 -3.66 -3.56 5.10
N THR A 97 -3.64 -4.77 5.66
CA THR A 97 -4.39 -5.93 5.17
C THR A 97 -5.90 -5.70 5.20
N GLU A 98 -6.40 -4.70 5.94
CA GLU A 98 -7.80 -4.28 5.93
C GLU A 98 -8.21 -3.59 4.63
N PHE A 99 -7.25 -2.97 3.94
CA PHE A 99 -7.48 -2.18 2.74
C PHE A 99 -7.04 -2.92 1.48
N ILE A 100 -5.92 -3.63 1.58
CA ILE A 100 -5.30 -4.37 0.49
C ILE A 100 -5.26 -5.84 0.89
N SER A 101 -5.62 -6.76 0.00
CA SER A 101 -5.52 -8.17 0.33
C SER A 101 -4.06 -8.57 0.58
N GLU A 102 -3.84 -9.39 1.60
CA GLU A 102 -2.53 -9.95 1.91
C GLU A 102 -1.95 -10.72 0.72
N HIS A 103 -2.79 -11.50 0.04
CA HIS A 103 -2.42 -12.22 -1.19
C HIS A 103 -1.88 -11.31 -2.29
N TYR A 104 -2.42 -10.09 -2.42
CA TYR A 104 -1.90 -9.12 -3.36
C TYR A 104 -0.54 -8.58 -2.88
N LEU A 105 -0.42 -8.22 -1.59
CA LEU A 105 0.81 -7.71 -0.99
C LEU A 105 1.98 -8.70 -1.10
N GLN A 106 1.73 -10.01 -0.95
CA GLN A 106 2.74 -11.07 -1.06
C GLN A 106 3.34 -11.19 -2.47
N ARG A 107 2.59 -10.77 -3.50
CA ARG A 107 2.90 -11.01 -4.91
C ARG A 107 3.34 -9.77 -5.67
N ILE A 108 3.40 -8.62 -5.02
CA ILE A 108 3.92 -7.41 -5.66
C ILE A 108 5.43 -7.57 -5.92
N HIS A 109 5.90 -7.01 -7.03
CA HIS A 109 7.32 -7.01 -7.38
C HIS A 109 8.02 -5.76 -6.87
N HIS A 110 7.31 -4.63 -6.79
CA HIS A 110 7.87 -3.35 -6.39
C HIS A 110 7.04 -2.70 -5.29
N GLY A 111 7.67 -2.52 -4.12
CA GLY A 111 7.08 -1.85 -2.97
C GLY A 111 7.72 -0.48 -2.77
N VAL A 112 6.91 0.53 -2.48
CA VAL A 112 7.40 1.88 -2.18
C VAL A 112 6.85 2.31 -0.83
N LEU A 113 7.69 2.33 0.20
CA LEU A 113 7.34 2.79 1.55
C LEU A 113 7.55 4.29 1.66
N ARG A 114 6.47 5.05 1.87
CA ARG A 114 6.50 6.49 2.12
C ARG A 114 6.06 6.75 3.56
N LEU A 115 7.03 6.79 4.46
CA LEU A 115 6.79 6.87 5.90
C LEU A 115 7.13 8.26 6.41
N ASN A 116 6.10 9.07 6.69
CA ASN A 116 6.30 10.34 7.40
C ASN A 116 6.64 10.07 8.88
N TYR A 117 5.91 9.14 9.51
CA TYR A 117 6.17 8.69 10.88
C TYR A 117 6.33 7.16 10.89
N PRO A 118 7.44 6.61 11.43
CA PRO A 118 7.72 5.18 11.38
C PRO A 118 6.93 4.42 12.45
N ASN A 119 5.82 3.81 12.07
CA ASN A 119 5.14 2.84 12.94
C ASN A 119 5.82 1.47 12.82
N LYS A 120 6.53 1.04 13.88
CA LYS A 120 7.27 -0.22 13.90
C LYS A 120 6.39 -1.44 13.56
N HIS A 121 5.16 -1.48 14.06
CA HIS A 121 4.27 -2.62 13.87
C HIS A 121 3.82 -2.71 12.41
N PHE A 122 3.49 -1.57 11.80
CA PHE A 122 3.13 -1.50 10.39
C PHE A 122 4.25 -2.00 9.48
N VAL A 123 5.49 -1.53 9.70
CA VAL A 123 6.62 -1.95 8.85
C VAL A 123 6.94 -3.43 9.06
N LEU A 124 6.99 -3.90 10.31
CA LEU A 124 7.28 -5.30 10.59
C LEU A 124 6.24 -6.25 9.97
N SER A 125 4.95 -5.94 10.10
CA SER A 125 3.90 -6.75 9.47
C SER A 125 4.05 -6.80 7.95
N LEU A 126 4.44 -5.70 7.30
CA LEU A 126 4.71 -5.72 5.86
C LEU A 126 5.94 -6.56 5.49
N LEU A 127 7.01 -6.49 6.27
CA LEU A 127 8.20 -7.31 6.06
C LEU A 127 7.88 -8.80 6.22
N ASP A 128 7.06 -9.17 7.21
CA ASP A 128 6.62 -10.55 7.41
C ASP A 128 5.78 -11.05 6.22
N ILE A 129 4.84 -10.21 5.73
CA ILE A 129 4.02 -10.52 4.56
C ILE A 129 4.89 -10.72 3.32
N TRP A 130 5.86 -9.83 3.07
CA TRP A 130 6.75 -9.94 1.90
C TRP A 130 7.75 -11.10 2.02
N GLY A 131 8.18 -11.43 3.23
CA GLY A 131 9.04 -12.58 3.50
C GLY A 131 8.40 -13.93 3.20
N ALA A 132 7.06 -14.03 3.19
CA ALA A 132 6.35 -15.29 3.02
C ALA A 132 6.45 -15.91 1.62
N GLU A 133 6.16 -15.14 0.55
CA GLU A 133 6.29 -15.62 -0.84
C GLU A 133 7.58 -15.13 -1.54
N ASN A 134 8.26 -14.13 -0.98
CA ASN A 134 9.51 -13.52 -1.49
C ASN A 134 9.47 -13.19 -3.00
N ARG A 135 8.37 -12.60 -3.47
CA ARG A 135 8.20 -12.13 -4.86
C ARG A 135 8.63 -10.69 -5.08
N LEU A 136 8.98 -10.00 -3.99
CA LEU A 136 9.39 -8.60 -4.03
C LEU A 136 10.80 -8.51 -4.63
N GLU A 137 10.92 -7.83 -5.76
CA GLU A 137 12.19 -7.61 -6.45
C GLU A 137 12.91 -6.36 -5.93
N ARG A 138 12.16 -5.37 -5.44
CA ARG A 138 12.72 -4.10 -4.95
C ARG A 138 11.81 -3.41 -3.95
N LEU A 139 12.42 -2.83 -2.92
CA LEU A 139 11.76 -1.99 -1.93
C LEU A 139 12.41 -0.59 -1.88
N ASP A 140 11.67 0.44 -2.25
CA ASP A 140 12.13 1.83 -2.12
C ASP A 140 11.54 2.45 -0.84
N VAL A 141 12.39 2.99 0.03
CA VAL A 141 11.99 3.56 1.33
C VAL A 141 12.29 5.05 1.33
N TYR A 142 11.24 5.86 1.39
CA TYR A 142 11.31 7.31 1.47
C TYR A 142 11.15 7.76 2.92
N ARG A 143 12.19 8.42 3.46
CA ARG A 143 12.26 8.93 4.83
C ARG A 143 12.44 10.46 4.88
N PRO A 144 11.85 11.16 5.85
CA PRO A 144 12.04 12.60 6.03
C PRO A 144 13.42 12.91 6.63
N LYS A 145 14.10 13.95 6.13
CA LYS A 145 15.43 14.37 6.64
C LYS A 145 15.41 14.90 8.09
N THR A 146 14.28 15.41 8.55
CA THR A 146 14.18 16.20 9.81
C THR A 146 13.91 15.39 11.08
N GLU A 147 13.53 14.11 10.98
CA GLU A 147 13.06 13.30 12.13
C GLU A 147 13.89 12.04 12.41
N LEU A 148 15.15 12.03 11.95
CA LEU A 148 16.04 10.85 11.99
C LEU A 148 16.38 10.35 13.41
N ASP A 149 16.16 11.14 14.47
CA ASP A 149 16.61 10.78 15.82
C ASP A 149 15.55 10.06 16.68
N SER A 150 14.39 9.74 16.12
CA SER A 150 13.41 8.93 16.84
C SER A 150 13.91 7.49 17.03
N GLN A 151 13.78 6.93 18.24
CA GLN A 151 14.09 5.51 18.51
C GLN A 151 13.32 4.55 17.59
N HIS A 152 12.14 4.96 17.12
CA HIS A 152 11.32 4.20 16.19
C HIS A 152 11.98 4.03 14.81
N TRP A 153 12.61 5.08 14.29
CA TRP A 153 13.36 4.99 13.03
C TRP A 153 14.55 4.05 13.14
N LYS A 154 15.29 4.07 14.27
CA LYS A 154 16.43 3.16 14.50
C LYS A 154 16.01 1.68 14.43
N VAL A 155 14.87 1.33 15.02
CA VAL A 155 14.34 -0.05 14.98
C VAL A 155 13.89 -0.42 13.57
N VAL A 156 13.15 0.46 12.90
CA VAL A 156 12.66 0.23 11.53
C VAL A 156 13.83 0.08 10.55
N GLU A 157 14.83 0.95 10.64
CA GLU A 157 16.02 0.92 9.79
C GLU A 157 16.83 -0.36 10.02
N SER A 158 17.07 -0.77 11.27
CA SER A 158 17.75 -2.04 11.58
C SER A 158 17.04 -3.25 10.95
N ARG A 159 15.71 -3.25 10.95
CA ARG A 159 14.91 -4.34 10.38
C ARG A 159 14.87 -4.30 8.86
N LEU A 160 14.77 -3.12 8.26
CA LEU A 160 14.89 -2.95 6.82
C LEU A 160 16.27 -3.35 6.30
N TRP A 161 17.34 -3.07 7.05
CA TRP A 161 18.69 -3.56 6.75
C TRP A 161 18.82 -5.07 6.87
N THR A 162 18.14 -5.68 7.85
CA THR A 162 18.11 -7.16 7.92
C THR A 162 17.39 -7.73 6.70
N PHE A 163 16.26 -7.13 6.33
CA PHE A 163 15.48 -7.52 5.16
C PHE A 163 16.21 -7.26 3.83
N SER A 164 17.17 -6.32 3.80
CA SER A 164 17.94 -6.03 2.59
C SER A 164 18.84 -7.20 2.15
N SER A 165 19.06 -8.19 3.02
CA SER A 165 19.71 -9.44 2.66
C SER A 165 18.87 -10.33 1.74
N MET A 166 17.54 -10.17 1.74
CA MET A 166 16.61 -10.93 0.92
C MET A 166 16.20 -10.17 -0.34
N VAL A 167 15.95 -8.86 -0.21
CA VAL A 167 15.44 -8.00 -1.30
C VAL A 167 16.24 -6.69 -1.33
N PRO A 168 16.62 -6.16 -2.50
CA PRO A 168 17.23 -4.83 -2.61
C PRO A 168 16.36 -3.73 -1.97
N VAL A 169 16.86 -3.13 -0.89
CA VAL A 169 16.22 -1.98 -0.21
C VAL A 169 17.00 -0.71 -0.54
N VAL A 170 16.34 0.29 -1.14
CA VAL A 170 16.95 1.58 -1.48
C VAL A 170 16.34 2.67 -0.61
N PHE A 171 17.18 3.42 0.08
CA PHE A 171 16.73 4.53 0.92
C PHE A 171 16.80 5.85 0.15
N HIS A 172 15.72 6.62 0.22
CA HIS A 172 15.57 7.93 -0.38
C HIS A 172 15.25 8.96 0.70
N GLU A 173 16.04 10.02 0.76
CA GLU A 173 15.81 11.12 1.69
C GLU A 173 14.98 12.21 1.03
N VAL A 174 13.84 12.54 1.64
CA VAL A 174 12.91 13.55 1.13
C VAL A 174 12.84 14.70 2.12
N ASP A 175 12.86 15.93 1.60
CA ASP A 175 12.60 17.11 2.42
C ASP A 175 11.13 17.06 2.87
N ALA A 176 10.88 17.24 4.17
CA ALA A 176 9.55 17.13 4.80
C ALA A 176 8.47 18.09 4.22
N LYS A 177 8.84 18.95 3.27
CA LYS A 177 7.93 19.79 2.49
C LYS A 177 7.66 19.22 1.10
N VAL A 178 7.05 18.04 1.05
CA VAL A 178 6.07 17.78 -0.02
C VAL A 178 4.73 17.52 0.65
N LYS A 179 4.12 18.60 1.15
CA LYS A 179 2.66 18.68 1.15
C LYS A 179 2.21 18.23 -0.23
N ALA A 180 1.33 17.24 -0.26
CA ALA A 180 0.63 16.76 -1.45
C ALA A 180 0.34 17.92 -2.40
N SER A 181 1.22 18.11 -3.37
CA SER A 181 1.11 19.11 -4.42
C SER A 181 1.41 18.37 -5.71
N GLY A 182 0.37 18.26 -6.52
CA GLY A 182 0.45 17.90 -7.93
C GLY A 182 0.28 16.41 -8.24
N ALA A 183 -0.96 16.01 -8.52
CA ALA A 183 -1.33 15.63 -9.89
C ALA A 183 -2.86 15.56 -10.00
N ILE A 184 -3.39 16.62 -10.63
CA ILE A 184 -4.65 16.79 -11.40
C ILE A 184 -5.65 15.63 -11.32
#